data_AF-A0A2R4CBE7-F1
#
_entry.id   AF-A0A2R4CBE7-F1
#
_cell.length_a   1.000
_cell.length_b   1.000
_cell.length_c   1.000
_cell.angle_alpha   90.00
_cell.angle_beta   90.00
_cell.angle_gamma   90.00
#
_symmetry.space_group_name_H-M   'P 1'
#
loop_
_entity.id
_entity.type
_entity.pdbx_description
1 polymer ?
#
loop_
_entity_poly.entity_id
_entity_poly.type
_entity_poly.pdbx_seq_one_letter_code
_entity_poly.pdbx_strand_id
1 'polypeptide(L)'
;MTTIDFQLERDAFGRLNLTDAAGTIHHNVSPVRAFPVQAPDEGLALVNSDGKEVAWIERVEDLPPAIAALVREELAGREFMPEIARIVDVTSFATPCTWTVETNRGRTEFVLRGEEDIRRIGATSLLVSDTHGIHFLIRDQYGLDKHSKKILDRFL
;
A
#
# COMPACT_ATOMS: atom_id res chain seq x y z
N MET A 1 -5.05 -11.58 22.72
CA MET A 1 -3.95 -12.28 22.03
C MET A 1 -4.59 -13.38 21.22
N THR A 2 -4.70 -13.19 19.92
CA THR A 2 -5.28 -14.20 19.03
C THR A 2 -4.23 -15.29 18.85
N THR A 3 -4.58 -16.52 19.21
CA THR A 3 -3.73 -17.67 18.96
C THR A 3 -3.80 -17.97 17.48
N ILE A 4 -2.70 -17.73 16.77
CA ILE A 4 -2.55 -18.16 15.38
C ILE A 4 -2.04 -19.59 15.35
N ASP A 5 -2.60 -20.41 14.46
CA ASP A 5 -2.26 -21.84 14.32
C ASP A 5 -1.16 -22.08 13.27
N PHE A 6 -0.32 -21.07 13.02
CA PHE A 6 0.82 -21.16 12.09
C PHE A 6 2.05 -20.49 12.67
N GLN A 7 3.22 -20.90 12.17
CA GLN A 7 4.49 -20.20 12.38
C GLN A 7 4.93 -19.52 11.09
N LEU A 8 5.65 -18.41 11.22
CA LEU A 8 6.16 -17.63 10.09
C LEU A 8 7.61 -17.26 10.36
N GLU A 9 8.49 -17.64 9.44
CA GLU A 9 9.93 -17.43 9.58
C GLU A 9 10.53 -16.85 8.30
N ARG A 10 11.58 -16.04 8.44
CA ARG A 10 12.35 -15.53 7.31
C ARG A 10 13.59 -16.40 7.10
N ASP A 11 13.78 -16.92 5.90
CA ASP A 11 14.97 -17.71 5.55
C ASP A 11 16.21 -16.84 5.26
N ALA A 12 17.34 -17.50 5.03
CA ALA A 12 18.62 -16.86 4.71
C ALA A 12 18.62 -16.07 3.39
N PHE A 13 17.62 -16.29 2.53
CA PHE A 13 17.42 -15.54 1.28
C PHE A 13 16.43 -14.39 1.44
N GLY A 14 16.00 -14.11 2.68
CA GLY A 14 15.08 -13.02 3.01
C GLY A 14 13.62 -13.33 2.72
N ARG A 15 13.24 -14.58 2.43
CA ARG A 15 11.88 -14.96 2.03
C ARG A 15 11.12 -15.52 3.23
N LEU A 16 9.82 -15.29 3.28
CA LEU A 16 8.99 -15.85 4.34
C LEU A 16 8.57 -17.28 4.00
N ASN A 17 8.63 -18.16 4.99
CA ASN A 17 8.09 -19.52 4.93
C ASN A 17 7.07 -19.66 6.07
N LEU A 18 5.92 -20.25 5.77
CA LEU A 18 4.86 -20.50 6.74
C LEU A 18 4.80 -22.00 7.05
N THR A 19 4.75 -22.36 8.32
CA THR A 19 4.44 -23.72 8.76
C THR A 19 3.03 -23.74 9.32
N ASP A 20 2.13 -24.49 8.69
CA ASP A 20 0.74 -24.59 9.14
C ASP A 20 0.56 -25.54 10.33
N ALA A 21 -0.67 -25.61 10.85
CA ALA A 21 -1.01 -26.49 11.98
C ALA A 21 -0.78 -27.98 11.70
N ALA A 22 -0.77 -28.40 10.43
CA ALA A 22 -0.49 -29.77 10.02
C ALA A 22 1.03 -30.05 9.88
N GLY A 23 1.88 -29.04 10.10
CA GLY A 23 3.33 -29.13 9.95
C GLY A 23 3.80 -29.01 8.50
N THR A 24 2.91 -28.65 7.56
CA THR A 24 3.29 -28.44 6.16
C THR A 24 3.97 -27.09 6.01
N ILE A 25 5.11 -27.07 5.32
CA ILE A 25 5.85 -25.84 5.03
C ILE A 25 5.42 -25.30 3.67
N HIS A 26 4.91 -24.08 3.67
CA HIS A 26 4.60 -23.28 2.50
C HIS A 26 5.75 -22.30 2.26
N HIS A 27 6.41 -22.44 1.12
CA HIS A 27 7.60 -21.65 0.79
C HIS A 27 7.27 -20.34 0.06
N ASN A 28 8.14 -19.34 0.24
CA ASN A 28 8.07 -18.04 -0.43
C ASN A 28 6.71 -17.34 -0.27
N VAL A 29 6.18 -17.35 0.95
CA VAL A 29 4.90 -16.75 1.29
C VAL A 29 5.01 -15.22 1.25
N SER A 30 3.98 -14.56 0.73
CA SER A 30 3.88 -13.11 0.69
C SER A 30 2.55 -12.67 1.30
N PRO A 31 2.54 -11.66 2.18
CA PRO A 31 1.31 -11.00 2.58
C PRO A 31 0.76 -10.16 1.42
N VAL A 32 -0.55 -10.22 1.23
CA VAL A 32 -1.31 -9.41 0.28
C VAL A 32 -2.50 -8.81 1.02
N ARG A 33 -2.63 -7.49 0.96
CA ARG A 33 -3.77 -6.79 1.57
C ARG A 33 -5.01 -7.00 0.71
N ALA A 34 -6.12 -7.42 1.31
CA ALA A 34 -7.41 -7.47 0.63
C ALA A 34 -7.95 -6.06 0.35
N PHE A 35 -7.68 -5.10 1.24
CA PHE A 35 -8.15 -3.72 1.15
C PHE A 35 -7.00 -2.70 1.28
N PRO A 36 -6.04 -2.65 0.34
CA PRO A 36 -4.78 -1.90 0.49
C PRO A 36 -4.95 -0.40 0.76
N VAL A 37 -6.07 0.19 0.33
CA VAL A 37 -6.36 1.63 0.52
C VAL A 37 -7.25 1.87 1.73
N GLN A 38 -8.34 1.12 1.85
CA GLN A 38 -9.43 1.43 2.80
C GLN A 38 -9.16 0.85 4.18
N ALA A 39 -8.54 -0.32 4.23
CA ALA A 39 -8.15 -1.00 5.45
C ALA A 39 -6.80 -1.68 5.20
N PRO A 40 -5.70 -0.90 5.06
CA PRO A 40 -4.39 -1.48 5.32
C PRO A 40 -4.43 -2.03 6.75
N ASP A 41 -3.60 -2.93 7.18
CA ASP A 41 -3.63 -3.52 8.53
C ASP A 41 -4.83 -4.42 8.84
N GLU A 42 -5.90 -4.41 8.02
CA GLU A 42 -7.00 -5.38 8.10
C GLU A 42 -7.10 -6.26 6.85
N GLY A 43 -7.51 -7.51 7.04
CA GLY A 43 -7.74 -8.49 5.98
C GLY A 43 -6.51 -8.73 5.10
N LEU A 44 -5.60 -9.60 5.56
CA LEU A 44 -4.40 -9.96 4.82
C LEU A 44 -4.40 -11.45 4.49
N ALA A 45 -4.26 -11.76 3.21
CA ALA A 45 -4.00 -13.11 2.75
C ALA A 45 -2.49 -13.35 2.73
N LEU A 46 -2.05 -14.46 3.32
CA LEU A 46 -0.72 -15.00 3.07
C LEU A 46 -0.82 -15.94 1.87
N VAL A 47 -0.13 -15.62 0.78
CA VAL A 47 -0.16 -16.41 -0.47
C VAL A 47 1.20 -17.03 -0.74
N ASN A 48 1.22 -18.26 -1.22
CA ASN A 48 2.45 -18.94 -1.63
C ASN A 48 2.87 -18.54 -3.07
N SER A 49 3.97 -19.11 -3.56
CA SER A 49 4.47 -18.85 -4.92
C SER A 49 3.51 -19.25 -6.05
N ASP A 50 2.57 -20.16 -5.79
CA ASP A 50 1.55 -20.59 -6.75
C ASP A 50 0.32 -19.67 -6.75
N GLY A 51 0.33 -18.61 -5.96
CA GLY A 51 -0.79 -17.69 -5.78
C GLY A 51 -1.94 -18.25 -4.95
N LYS A 52 -1.73 -19.37 -4.25
CA LYS A 52 -2.73 -19.95 -3.35
C LYS A 52 -2.64 -19.31 -1.98
N GLU A 53 -3.79 -18.94 -1.42
CA GLU A 53 -3.89 -18.55 -0.02
C GLU A 53 -3.55 -19.75 0.87
N VAL A 54 -2.66 -19.53 1.84
CA VAL A 54 -2.21 -20.52 2.82
C VAL A 54 -2.57 -20.13 4.25
N ALA A 55 -2.88 -18.85 4.49
CA ALA A 55 -3.44 -18.37 5.75
C ALA A 55 -4.13 -17.01 5.57
N TRP A 56 -5.05 -16.70 6.47
CA TRP A 56 -5.74 -15.41 6.56
C TRP A 56 -5.45 -14.75 7.90
N ILE A 57 -5.20 -13.44 7.87
CA ILE A 57 -4.95 -12.60 9.04
C ILE A 57 -6.02 -11.51 9.05
N GLU A 58 -6.87 -11.49 10.08
CA GLU A 58 -7.89 -10.43 10.19
C GLU A 58 -7.27 -9.06 10.48
N ARG A 59 -6.36 -8.97 11.45
CA ARG A 59 -5.68 -7.72 11.79
C ARG A 59 -4.22 -8.00 12.15
N VAL A 60 -3.30 -7.18 11.65
CA VAL A 60 -1.85 -7.34 11.93
C VAL A 60 -1.54 -7.13 13.42
N GLU A 61 -2.32 -6.30 14.11
CA GLU A 61 -2.16 -6.02 15.55
C GLU A 61 -2.54 -7.18 16.47
N ASP A 62 -3.29 -8.16 15.97
CA ASP A 62 -3.70 -9.34 16.74
C ASP A 62 -2.63 -10.43 16.74
N LEU A 63 -1.61 -10.31 15.89
CA LEU A 63 -0.52 -11.26 15.75
C LEU A 63 0.49 -11.15 16.90
N PRO A 64 1.20 -12.25 17.23
CA PRO A 64 2.40 -12.18 18.07
C PRO A 64 3.39 -11.14 17.52
N PRO A 65 4.03 -10.30 18.36
CA PRO A 65 4.85 -9.17 17.91
C PRO A 65 5.93 -9.53 16.88
N ALA A 66 6.59 -10.69 17.03
CA ALA A 66 7.61 -11.16 16.10
C ALA A 66 7.05 -11.44 14.69
N ILE A 67 5.89 -12.08 14.61
CA ILE A 67 5.23 -12.40 13.34
C ILE A 67 4.65 -11.12 12.72
N ALA A 68 4.08 -10.25 13.55
CA ALA A 68 3.59 -8.94 13.11
C ALA A 68 4.71 -8.08 12.48
N ALA A 69 5.93 -8.14 13.01
CA ALA A 69 7.08 -7.45 12.44
C ALA A 69 7.45 -8.00 11.05
N LEU A 70 7.55 -9.32 10.90
CA LEU A 70 7.83 -9.97 9.60
C LEU A 70 6.81 -9.58 8.52
N VAL A 71 5.52 -9.61 8.87
CA VAL A 71 4.43 -9.23 7.96
C VAL A 71 4.54 -7.75 7.54
N ARG A 72 4.78 -6.84 8.49
CA ARG A 72 4.94 -5.41 8.18
C ARG A 72 6.16 -5.12 7.31
N GLU A 73 7.29 -5.76 7.58
CA GLU A 73 8.50 -5.63 6.76
C GLU A 73 8.26 -6.09 5.32
N GLU A 74 7.65 -7.26 5.14
CA GLU A 74 7.41 -7.82 3.81
C GLU A 74 6.39 -6.98 3.02
N LEU A 75 5.36 -6.44 3.68
CA LEU A 75 4.44 -5.49 3.08
C LEU A 75 5.15 -4.20 2.63
N ALA A 76 5.99 -3.62 3.50
CA ALA A 76 6.70 -2.38 3.19
C ALA A 76 7.62 -2.54 1.96
N GLY A 77 8.24 -3.71 1.80
CA GLY A 77 9.08 -4.04 0.64
C GLY A 77 8.33 -4.25 -0.67
N ARG A 78 7.02 -4.55 -0.62
CA ARG A 78 6.20 -4.94 -1.80
C ARG A 78 5.11 -3.95 -2.19
N GLU A 79 4.70 -3.05 -1.30
CA GLU A 79 3.62 -2.09 -1.59
C GLU A 79 4.06 -1.08 -2.67
N PHE A 80 3.82 -1.33 -3.95
CA PHE A 80 4.22 -0.44 -5.05
C PHE A 80 3.27 0.76 -5.27
N MET A 81 2.68 1.29 -4.20
CA MET A 81 1.81 2.48 -4.26
C MET A 81 2.41 3.58 -3.39
N PRO A 82 3.11 4.57 -3.97
CA PRO A 82 3.64 5.69 -3.22
C PRO A 82 2.51 6.51 -2.60
N GLU A 83 2.64 6.83 -1.32
CA GLU A 83 1.70 7.70 -0.63
C GLU A 83 2.18 9.14 -0.73
N ILE A 84 1.39 10.01 -1.38
CA ILE A 84 1.67 11.44 -1.51
C ILE A 84 1.41 12.10 -0.15
N ALA A 85 2.49 12.56 0.48
CA ALA A 85 2.44 13.35 1.70
C ALA A 85 2.25 14.85 1.40
N ARG A 86 2.76 15.31 0.25
CA ARG A 86 2.67 16.71 -0.18
C ARG A 86 2.69 16.84 -1.69
N ILE A 87 1.87 17.74 -2.23
CA ILE A 87 1.94 18.20 -3.62
C ILE A 87 2.83 19.43 -3.63
N VAL A 88 4.00 19.34 -4.27
CA VAL A 88 5.00 20.42 -4.27
C VAL A 88 4.67 21.45 -5.32
N ASP A 89 4.41 21.02 -6.55
CA ASP A 89 4.13 21.92 -7.66
C ASP A 89 3.39 21.21 -8.80
N VAL A 90 2.78 21.98 -9.69
CA VAL A 90 2.21 21.50 -10.94
C VAL A 90 2.62 22.40 -12.10
N THR A 91 2.97 21.82 -13.24
CA THR A 91 3.41 22.60 -14.41
C THR A 91 2.29 23.44 -15.03
N SER A 92 1.03 23.05 -14.81
CA SER A 92 -0.17 23.74 -15.28
C SER A 92 -1.38 23.27 -14.49
N PHE A 93 -2.46 24.06 -14.49
CA PHE A 93 -3.79 23.68 -14.00
C PHE A 93 -4.71 23.17 -15.11
N ALA A 94 -4.15 22.84 -16.29
CA ALA A 94 -4.84 22.18 -17.38
C ALA A 94 -4.13 20.87 -17.69
N THR A 95 -4.90 19.79 -17.87
CA THR A 95 -4.36 18.48 -18.21
C THR A 95 -4.08 18.35 -19.72
N PRO A 96 -3.06 17.58 -20.13
CA PRO A 96 -2.11 16.87 -19.28
C PRO A 96 -1.10 17.83 -18.61
N CYS A 97 -0.73 17.54 -17.37
CA CYS A 97 0.26 18.32 -16.62
C CYS A 97 1.14 17.41 -15.76
N THR A 98 2.34 17.89 -15.41
CA THR A 98 3.26 17.18 -14.52
C THR A 98 3.06 17.67 -13.10
N TRP A 99 2.92 16.73 -12.17
CA TRP A 99 2.88 16.98 -10.74
C TRP A 99 4.22 16.61 -10.12
N THR A 100 4.79 17.50 -9.34
CA THR A 100 5.94 17.21 -8.47
C THR A 100 5.43 16.97 -7.06
N VAL A 101 5.71 15.81 -6.48
CA VAL A 101 5.17 15.38 -5.19
C VAL A 101 6.27 14.85 -4.26
N GLU A 102 6.05 15.01 -2.96
CA GLU A 102 6.79 14.28 -1.94
C GLU A 102 5.97 13.08 -1.49
N THR A 103 6.59 11.90 -1.52
CA THR A 103 5.96 10.65 -1.11
C THR A 103 6.71 10.00 0.05
N ASN A 104 6.10 8.98 0.66
CA ASN A 104 6.79 8.09 1.61
C ASN A 104 8.02 7.36 1.03
N ARG A 105 8.23 7.41 -0.30
CA ARG A 105 9.40 6.87 -0.99
C ARG A 105 10.35 7.93 -1.55
N GLY A 106 10.16 9.18 -1.13
CA GLY A 106 10.95 10.31 -1.60
C GLY A 106 10.20 11.16 -2.64
N ARG A 107 10.89 12.18 -3.13
CA ARG A 107 10.36 13.14 -4.10
C ARG A 107 10.36 12.54 -5.50
N THR A 108 9.27 12.74 -6.24
CA THR A 108 9.14 12.25 -7.61
C THR A 108 8.19 13.11 -8.43
N GLU A 109 8.09 12.83 -9.72
CA GLU A 109 7.24 13.52 -10.67
C GLU A 109 6.44 12.50 -11.48
N PHE A 110 5.20 12.84 -11.80
CA PHE A 110 4.35 12.03 -12.67
C PHE A 110 3.47 12.91 -13.55
N VAL A 111 2.95 12.34 -14.65
CA VAL A 111 2.07 13.06 -15.57
C VAL A 111 0.63 12.68 -15.30
N LEU A 112 -0.18 13.65 -14.89
CA LEU A 112 -1.62 13.51 -14.83
C LEU A 112 -2.19 13.72 -16.24
N ARG A 113 -2.80 12.70 -16.83
CA ARG A 113 -3.35 12.77 -18.20
C ARG A 113 -4.68 13.52 -18.24
N GLY A 114 -5.55 13.26 -17.28
CA GLY A 114 -6.85 13.93 -17.14
C GLY A 114 -7.29 14.02 -15.67
N GLU A 115 -8.26 14.89 -15.40
CA GLU A 115 -8.85 15.01 -14.05
C GLU A 115 -9.55 13.71 -13.64
N GLU A 116 -10.05 12.92 -14.60
CA GLU A 116 -10.63 11.60 -14.39
C GLU A 116 -9.67 10.56 -13.78
N ASP A 117 -8.36 10.79 -13.89
CA ASP A 117 -7.33 9.94 -13.31
C ASP A 117 -7.16 10.16 -11.79
N ILE A 118 -7.84 11.17 -11.23
CA ILE A 118 -7.99 11.40 -9.79
C ILE A 118 -9.32 10.81 -9.32
N ARG A 119 -9.26 9.66 -8.64
CA ARG A 119 -10.46 8.95 -8.21
C ARG A 119 -10.60 8.95 -6.69
N ARG A 120 -11.79 9.29 -6.19
CA ARG A 120 -12.14 9.16 -4.76
C ARG A 120 -12.27 7.70 -4.38
N ILE A 121 -11.57 7.29 -3.31
CA ILE A 121 -11.66 5.95 -2.73
C ILE A 121 -12.08 6.12 -1.26
N GLY A 122 -13.33 5.78 -0.96
CA GLY A 122 -13.90 6.04 0.37
C GLY A 122 -14.14 7.54 0.61
N ALA A 123 -14.16 7.94 1.89
CA ALA A 123 -14.55 9.29 2.29
C ALA A 123 -13.43 10.34 2.13
N THR A 124 -12.18 9.95 2.36
CA THR A 124 -11.04 10.88 2.49
C THR A 124 -9.95 10.65 1.45
N SER A 125 -9.80 9.42 0.96
CA SER A 125 -8.66 9.04 0.12
C SER A 125 -8.87 9.35 -1.36
N LEU A 126 -7.79 9.68 -2.05
CA LEU A 126 -7.74 9.83 -3.50
C LEU A 126 -6.68 8.90 -4.08
N LEU A 127 -7.01 8.25 -5.19
CA LEU A 127 -6.06 7.51 -6.01
C LEU A 127 -5.78 8.32 -7.27
N VAL A 128 -4.52 8.68 -7.50
CA VAL A 128 -4.07 9.42 -8.68
C VAL A 128 -3.30 8.47 -9.58
N SER A 129 -3.65 8.42 -10.86
CA SER A 129 -3.02 7.53 -11.84
C SER A 129 -2.14 8.31 -12.80
N ASP A 130 -0.90 7.86 -12.97
CA ASP A 130 0.01 8.38 -14.01
C ASP A 130 -0.25 7.71 -15.36
N THR A 131 0.18 8.38 -16.42
CA THR A 131 0.30 7.87 -17.80
C THR A 131 1.02 6.54 -17.95
N HIS A 132 1.94 6.17 -17.04
CA HIS A 132 2.66 4.90 -17.06
C HIS A 132 1.99 3.78 -16.23
N GLY A 133 0.78 4.01 -15.70
CA GLY A 133 0.04 3.03 -14.91
C GLY A 133 0.52 2.92 -13.45
N ILE A 134 1.37 3.85 -12.98
CA ILE A 134 1.71 3.96 -11.57
C ILE A 134 0.56 4.65 -10.84
N HIS A 135 0.15 4.07 -9.72
CA HIS A 135 -0.87 4.66 -8.85
C HIS A 135 -0.24 5.29 -7.62
N PHE A 136 -0.68 6.50 -7.30
CA PHE A 136 -0.30 7.24 -6.12
C PHE A 136 -1.52 7.39 -5.20
N LEU A 137 -1.31 7.27 -3.89
CA LEU A 137 -2.36 7.41 -2.89
C LEU A 137 -2.22 8.72 -2.14
N ILE A 138 -3.28 9.51 -2.06
CA ILE A 138 -3.46 10.53 -1.01
C ILE A 138 -4.40 9.90 0.01
N ARG A 139 -3.90 9.56 1.20
CA ARG A 139 -4.68 8.84 2.23
C ARG A 139 -5.76 9.72 2.87
N ASP A 140 -5.43 10.98 3.12
CA ASP A 140 -6.37 11.96 3.64
C ASP A 140 -6.18 13.30 2.94
N GLN A 141 -7.06 13.58 1.97
CA GLN A 141 -7.04 14.86 1.24
C GLN A 141 -7.30 16.06 2.18
N TYR A 142 -8.01 15.86 3.29
CA TYR A 142 -8.26 16.89 4.29
C TYR A 142 -7.11 17.04 5.29
N GLY A 143 -6.19 16.07 5.35
CA GLY A 143 -4.96 16.11 6.14
C GLY A 143 -3.81 16.84 5.45
N LEU A 144 -3.91 17.08 4.14
CA LEU A 144 -2.88 17.78 3.36
C LEU A 144 -2.64 19.22 3.85
N ASP A 145 -1.43 19.73 3.63
CA ASP A 145 -1.09 21.11 3.93
C ASP A 145 -1.85 22.09 3.00
N LYS A 146 -1.89 23.37 3.37
CA LYS A 146 -2.68 24.40 2.66
C LYS A 146 -2.27 24.56 1.19
N HIS A 147 -0.99 24.41 0.88
CA HIS A 147 -0.50 24.55 -0.49
C HIS A 147 -0.97 23.38 -1.34
N SER A 148 -0.78 22.15 -0.83
CA SER A 148 -1.25 20.93 -1.50
C SER A 148 -2.76 20.98 -1.78
N LYS A 149 -3.57 21.38 -0.78
CA LYS A 149 -5.02 21.53 -0.95
C LYS A 149 -5.38 22.52 -2.05
N LYS A 150 -4.73 23.68 -2.06
CA LYS A 150 -5.00 24.72 -3.07
C LYS A 150 -4.72 24.24 -4.49
N ILE A 151 -3.69 23.42 -4.69
CA ILE A 151 -3.42 22.79 -5.99
C ILE A 151 -4.50 21.76 -6.30
N LEU A 152 -4.74 20.84 -5.37
CA LEU A 152 -5.69 19.75 -5.53
C LEU A 152 -7.12 20.23 -5.86
N ASP A 153 -7.58 21.30 -5.20
CA ASP A 153 -8.90 21.93 -5.43
C ASP A 153 -9.07 22.47 -6.86
N ARG A 154 -8.00 22.60 -7.65
CA ARG A 154 -8.09 23.01 -9.06
C ARG A 154 -8.36 21.85 -10.02
N PHE A 155 -8.26 20.61 -9.54
CA PHE A 155 -8.47 19.39 -10.33
C PHE A 155 -9.66 18.55 -9.82
N LEU A 156 -10.31 18.95 -8.71
CA LEU A 156 -11.42 18.24 -8.06
C LEU A 156 -12.77 18.92 -8.25
#